data_AF-A0A0H3HJW5-F1
#
_entry.id   AF-A0A0H3HJW5-F1
#
_cell.length_a   1.000
_cell.length_b   1.000
_cell.length_c   1.000
_cell.angle_alpha   90.00
_cell.angle_beta   90.00
_cell.angle_gamma   90.00
#
_symmetry.space_group_name_H-M   'P 1'
#
loop_
_entity.id
_entity.type
_entity.pdbx_description
1 polymer ?
#
loop_
_entity_poly.entity_id
_entity_poly.type
_entity_poly.pdbx_seq_one_letter_code
_entity_poly.pdbx_strand_id
1 'polypeptide(L)'
;MEANARADLLARAQQWDREYDDPYFSTLLHTTKDIDFIRTHLIAQMEQYHLARREYDVIRLHDPKVLRHLSWLLSADQWESLLGPIEAWAWREPDGTWWYRERDVRVTDVPSRMRLSPEQWTTLLRFGEINQTLMLLSRAAPDLVDDASLAQRLNALLADAWNIHRLTDRSDRILYAIQAIRFHPRIHDHPEMRRRLRQPHDDDSSYADRCDDLDDATMQRVVDEMNHPYKEHV
;
A
#
# COMPACT_ATOMS: atom_id res chain seq x y z
N MET A 1 21.39 5.78 -27.10
CA MET A 1 20.22 5.11 -27.73
C MET A 1 19.87 5.92 -28.97
N GLU A 2 19.94 5.36 -30.17
CA GLU A 2 19.56 6.08 -31.38
C GLU A 2 18.08 6.50 -31.30
N ALA A 3 17.75 7.72 -31.72
CA ALA A 3 16.41 8.31 -31.56
C ALA A 3 15.29 7.40 -32.12
N ASN A 4 15.59 6.65 -33.19
CA ASN A 4 14.68 5.69 -33.80
C ASN A 4 14.35 4.51 -32.88
N ALA A 5 15.34 3.96 -32.17
CA ALA A 5 15.11 2.85 -31.24
C ALA A 5 14.18 3.25 -30.07
N ARG A 6 14.29 4.49 -29.58
CA ARG A 6 13.39 5.02 -28.56
C ARG A 6 11.96 5.20 -29.09
N ALA A 7 11.81 5.74 -30.29
CA ALA A 7 10.50 5.91 -30.92
C ALA A 7 9.80 4.56 -31.15
N ASP A 8 10.53 3.56 -31.68
CA ASP A 8 10.00 2.22 -31.91
C ASP A 8 9.59 1.51 -30.62
N LEU A 9 10.34 1.74 -29.53
CA LEU A 9 10.04 1.18 -28.23
C LEU A 9 8.76 1.81 -27.63
N LEU A 10 8.61 3.13 -27.75
CA LEU A 10 7.39 3.83 -27.30
C LEU A 10 6.17 3.42 -28.12
N ALA A 11 6.31 3.25 -29.43
CA ALA A 11 5.23 2.76 -30.30
C ALA A 11 4.77 1.34 -29.90
N ARG A 12 5.72 0.45 -29.56
CA ARG A 12 5.42 -0.89 -29.04
C ARG A 12 4.67 -0.84 -27.71
N ALA A 13 5.11 0.00 -26.77
CA ALA A 13 4.42 0.18 -25.50
C ALA A 13 2.98 0.69 -25.67
N GLN A 14 2.77 1.68 -26.55
CA GLN A 14 1.43 2.20 -26.86
C GLN A 14 0.52 1.18 -27.55
N GLN A 15 1.10 0.26 -28.34
CA GLN A 15 0.33 -0.84 -28.93
C GLN A 15 -0.06 -1.85 -27.86
N TRP A 16 0.88 -2.22 -26.98
CA TRP A 16 0.65 -3.15 -25.89
C TRP A 16 -0.44 -2.66 -24.92
N ASP A 17 -0.38 -1.39 -24.49
CA ASP A 17 -1.38 -0.80 -23.59
C ASP A 17 -2.80 -0.73 -24.20
N ARG A 18 -2.93 -0.89 -25.53
CA ARG A 18 -4.24 -1.00 -26.22
C ARG A 18 -4.75 -2.44 -26.30
N GLU A 19 -3.86 -3.42 -26.24
CA GLU A 19 -4.17 -4.85 -26.40
C GLU A 19 -4.27 -5.58 -25.07
N TYR A 20 -3.59 -5.09 -24.04
CA TYR A 20 -3.44 -5.74 -22.75
C TYR A 20 -3.72 -4.77 -21.60
N ASP A 21 -4.31 -5.28 -20.53
CA ASP A 21 -4.54 -4.52 -19.29
C ASP A 21 -3.24 -4.34 -18.46
N ASP A 22 -2.24 -5.20 -18.71
CA ASP A 22 -0.93 -5.13 -18.06
C ASP A 22 -0.01 -4.12 -18.75
N PRO A 23 0.72 -3.28 -18.00
CA PRO A 23 1.58 -2.27 -18.60
C PRO A 23 2.82 -2.89 -19.26
N TYR A 24 3.22 -2.35 -20.41
CA TYR A 24 4.47 -2.74 -21.07
C TYR A 24 5.71 -2.40 -20.22
N PHE A 25 5.67 -1.28 -19.50
CA PHE A 25 6.69 -0.87 -18.54
C PHE A 25 6.08 -0.71 -17.15
N SER A 26 6.64 -1.41 -16.16
CA SER A 26 6.21 -1.23 -14.77
C SER A 26 6.70 0.09 -14.18
N THR A 27 7.93 0.49 -14.53
CA THR A 27 8.58 1.74 -14.08
C THR A 27 9.56 2.24 -15.13
N LEU A 28 9.88 3.53 -15.12
CA LEU A 28 10.85 4.18 -16.00
C LEU A 28 11.84 5.02 -15.19
N LEU A 29 13.12 4.97 -15.57
CA LEU A 29 14.21 5.67 -14.90
C LEU A 29 14.93 6.59 -15.90
N HIS A 30 15.26 7.80 -15.46
CA HIS A 30 16.13 8.72 -16.18
C HIS A 30 17.42 8.97 -15.41
N THR A 31 18.55 8.90 -16.10
CA THR A 31 19.88 9.18 -15.55
C THR A 31 20.88 9.41 -16.67
N THR A 32 21.88 10.24 -16.40
CA THR A 32 23.07 10.43 -17.23
C THR A 32 24.22 9.49 -16.87
N LYS A 33 24.10 8.69 -15.81
CA LYS A 33 25.12 7.72 -15.38
C LYS A 33 25.07 6.45 -16.23
N ASP A 34 26.18 5.69 -16.20
CA ASP A 34 26.26 4.40 -16.88
C ASP A 34 25.40 3.32 -16.21
N ILE A 35 25.06 2.29 -17.00
CA ILE A 35 24.15 1.22 -16.57
C ILE A 35 24.72 0.41 -15.39
N ASP A 36 26.04 0.17 -15.34
CA ASP A 36 26.65 -0.63 -14.27
C ASP A 36 26.65 0.12 -12.93
N PHE A 37 26.85 1.45 -12.98
CA PHE A 37 26.70 2.32 -11.83
C PHE A 37 25.28 2.31 -11.28
N ILE A 38 24.28 2.44 -12.16
CA ILE A 38 22.86 2.41 -11.78
C ILE A 38 22.46 1.05 -11.23
N ARG A 39 22.93 -0.04 -11.86
CA ARG A 39 22.70 -1.40 -11.36
C ARG A 39 23.25 -1.57 -9.95
N THR A 40 24.48 -1.14 -9.70
CA THR A 40 25.13 -1.24 -8.38
C THR A 40 24.36 -0.44 -7.34
N HIS A 41 23.92 0.77 -7.67
CA HIS A 41 23.09 1.60 -6.80
C HIS A 41 21.76 0.91 -6.48
N LEU A 42 21.02 0.44 -7.49
CA LEU A 42 19.72 -0.21 -7.30
C LEU A 42 19.84 -1.49 -6.46
N ILE A 43 20.86 -2.32 -6.66
CA ILE A 43 21.11 -3.50 -5.81
C ILE A 43 21.27 -3.07 -4.35
N ALA A 44 22.07 -2.04 -4.08
CA ALA A 44 22.29 -1.54 -2.73
C ALA A 44 21.03 -0.92 -2.08
N GLN A 45 20.11 -0.36 -2.87
CA GLN A 45 18.83 0.14 -2.38
C GLN A 45 17.81 -0.98 -2.17
N MET A 46 17.76 -1.97 -3.07
CA MET A 46 16.83 -3.09 -3.00
C MET A 46 17.16 -4.02 -1.85
N GLU A 47 18.44 -4.39 -1.69
CA GLU A 47 18.88 -5.14 -0.51
C GLU A 47 18.82 -4.21 0.69
N GLN A 48 18.12 -4.61 1.75
CA GLN A 48 17.95 -3.82 2.96
C GLN A 48 18.09 -4.73 4.19
N TYR A 49 18.84 -4.28 5.18
CA TYR A 49 19.05 -5.05 6.40
C TYR A 49 17.91 -4.81 7.38
N HIS A 50 17.22 -5.88 7.76
CA HIS A 50 16.15 -5.83 8.75
C HIS A 50 16.73 -6.05 10.15
N LEU A 51 16.93 -4.96 10.90
CA LEU A 51 17.63 -4.99 12.19
C LEU A 51 17.02 -5.98 13.21
N ALA A 52 15.69 -6.05 13.33
CA ALA A 52 15.05 -6.92 14.32
C ALA A 52 15.19 -8.42 14.00
N ARG A 53 15.09 -8.80 12.71
CA ARG A 53 15.24 -10.19 12.23
C ARG A 53 16.70 -10.58 12.00
N ARG A 54 17.60 -9.60 11.93
CA ARG A 54 19.04 -9.72 11.67
C ARG A 54 19.38 -10.36 10.32
N GLU A 55 18.56 -10.14 9.32
CA GLU A 55 18.73 -10.69 7.97
C GLU A 55 18.53 -9.61 6.89
N TYR A 56 18.87 -9.95 5.65
CA TYR A 56 18.62 -9.09 4.50
C TYR A 56 17.30 -9.48 3.84
N ASP A 57 16.50 -8.46 3.53
CA ASP A 57 15.32 -8.56 2.68
C ASP A 57 15.52 -7.75 1.40
N VAL A 58 14.73 -8.07 0.38
CA VAL A 58 14.76 -7.38 -0.92
C VAL A 58 13.48 -6.57 -1.10
N ILE A 59 13.62 -5.25 -1.18
CA ILE A 59 12.54 -4.35 -1.58
C ILE A 59 12.40 -4.41 -3.10
N ARG A 60 11.19 -4.72 -3.58
CA ARG A 60 10.88 -4.79 -5.01
C ARG A 60 10.69 -3.40 -5.62
N LEU A 61 11.78 -2.64 -5.77
CA LEU A 61 11.72 -1.29 -6.35
C LEU A 61 11.25 -1.24 -7.82
N HIS A 62 11.16 -2.40 -8.48
CA HIS A 62 10.57 -2.54 -9.82
C HIS A 62 9.04 -2.73 -9.80
N ASP A 63 8.43 -2.93 -8.62
CA ASP A 63 6.99 -3.09 -8.44
C ASP A 63 6.36 -1.71 -8.22
N PRO A 64 5.51 -1.21 -9.14
CA PRO A 64 4.90 0.11 -9.03
C PRO A 64 4.02 0.25 -7.78
N LYS A 65 3.44 -0.86 -7.29
CA LYS A 65 2.66 -0.84 -6.04
C LYS A 65 3.52 -0.59 -4.81
N VAL A 66 4.80 -0.99 -4.86
CA VAL A 66 5.77 -0.65 -3.81
C VAL A 66 6.14 0.83 -3.90
N LEU A 67 6.48 1.34 -5.09
CA LEU A 67 6.83 2.76 -5.28
C LEU A 67 5.69 3.70 -4.89
N ARG A 68 4.45 3.39 -5.27
CA ARG A 68 3.23 4.09 -4.83
C ARG A 68 3.21 4.28 -3.32
N HIS A 69 3.53 3.25 -2.54
CA HIS A 69 3.51 3.34 -1.08
C HIS A 69 4.76 3.96 -0.48
N LEU A 70 5.92 3.82 -1.13
CA LEU A 70 7.13 4.54 -0.72
C LEU A 70 6.96 6.07 -0.79
N SER A 71 6.09 6.56 -1.68
CA SER A 71 5.82 8.00 -1.87
C SER A 71 5.38 8.70 -0.57
N TRP A 72 4.61 8.02 0.27
CA TRP A 72 4.13 8.53 1.55
C TRP A 72 4.83 7.91 2.77
N LEU A 73 5.53 6.79 2.60
CA LEU A 73 6.26 6.13 3.69
C LEU A 73 7.60 6.81 3.98
N LEU A 74 8.33 7.20 2.93
CA LEU A 74 9.69 7.72 3.03
C LEU A 74 9.69 9.23 3.27
N SER A 75 10.66 9.70 4.05
CA SER A 75 10.96 11.13 4.16
C SER A 75 11.55 11.68 2.85
N ALA A 76 11.64 13.01 2.74
CA ALA A 76 12.33 13.65 1.62
C ALA A 76 13.78 13.16 1.49
N ASP A 77 14.55 13.17 2.57
CA ASP A 77 15.96 12.73 2.57
C ASP A 77 16.13 11.25 2.19
N GLN A 78 15.21 10.39 2.62
CA GLN A 78 15.22 8.98 2.25
C GLN A 78 14.95 8.80 0.76
N TRP A 79 14.06 9.61 0.18
CA TRP A 79 13.84 9.63 -1.26
C TRP A 79 15.05 10.15 -2.04
N GLU A 80 15.72 11.20 -1.57
CA GLU A 80 16.96 11.65 -2.20
C GLU A 80 18.05 10.57 -2.15
N SER A 81 18.13 9.81 -1.05
CA SER A 81 19.04 8.66 -0.95
C SER A 81 18.65 7.52 -1.89
N LEU A 82 17.35 7.23 -2.02
CA LEU A 82 16.82 6.22 -2.93
C LEU A 82 17.12 6.57 -4.40
N LEU A 83 16.93 7.84 -4.77
CA LEU A 83 17.22 8.34 -6.11
C LEU A 83 18.73 8.34 -6.38
N GLY A 84 19.55 8.96 -5.53
CA GLY A 84 21.01 9.02 -5.68
C GLY A 84 21.45 9.45 -7.10
N PRO A 85 22.00 8.56 -7.94
CA PRO A 85 22.34 8.87 -9.34
C PRO A 85 21.15 8.93 -10.32
N ILE A 86 19.94 8.57 -9.89
CA ILE A 86 18.72 8.61 -10.69
C ILE A 86 18.20 10.05 -10.67
N GLU A 87 18.00 10.63 -11.85
CA GLU A 87 17.52 12.01 -11.99
C GLU A 87 16.00 12.08 -11.91
N ALA A 88 15.31 11.11 -12.50
CA ALA A 88 13.86 10.96 -12.37
C ALA A 88 13.45 9.49 -12.36
N TRP A 89 12.42 9.17 -11.58
CA TRP A 89 11.79 7.85 -11.55
C TRP A 89 10.29 8.00 -11.73
N ALA A 90 9.75 7.35 -12.76
CA ALA A 90 8.33 7.27 -13.05
C ALA A 90 7.76 5.87 -12.80
N TRP A 91 6.54 5.78 -12.31
CA TRP A 91 5.79 4.52 -12.14
C TRP A 91 4.33 4.73 -12.49
N ARG A 92 3.67 3.64 -12.88
CA ARG A 92 2.27 3.66 -13.30
C ARG A 92 1.36 3.34 -12.12
N GLU A 93 0.32 4.14 -11.93
CA GLU A 93 -0.72 3.91 -10.93
C GLU A 93 -1.82 2.97 -11.47
N PRO A 94 -2.66 2.37 -10.60
CA PRO A 94 -3.71 1.44 -11.02
C PRO A 94 -4.74 2.02 -12.01
N ASP A 95 -4.97 3.32 -11.99
CA ASP A 95 -5.84 4.04 -12.93
C ASP A 95 -5.16 4.31 -14.30
N GLY A 96 -3.92 3.86 -14.46
CA GLY A 96 -3.12 4.03 -15.66
C GLY A 96 -2.35 5.35 -15.75
N THR A 97 -2.54 6.27 -14.78
CA THR A 97 -1.78 7.52 -14.72
C THR A 97 -0.32 7.26 -14.39
N TRP A 98 0.56 8.14 -14.87
CA TRP A 98 1.99 8.08 -14.56
C TRP A 98 2.32 9.11 -13.49
N TRP A 99 2.85 8.63 -12.38
CA TRP A 99 3.47 9.45 -11.36
C TRP A 99 4.98 9.44 -11.57
N TYR A 100 5.61 10.54 -11.19
CA TYR A 100 7.06 10.62 -11.23
C TYR A 100 7.60 11.43 -10.07
N ARG A 101 8.87 11.18 -9.76
CA ARG A 101 9.64 11.97 -8.81
C ARG A 101 10.99 12.31 -9.41
N GLU A 102 11.38 13.56 -9.24
CA GLU A 102 12.70 14.07 -9.62
C GLU A 102 13.57 14.22 -8.38
N ARG A 103 14.87 14.03 -8.57
CA ARG A 103 15.89 14.31 -7.56
C ARG A 103 16.08 15.81 -7.43
N ASP A 104 16.30 16.30 -6.21
CA ASP A 104 16.70 17.69 -6.04
C ASP A 104 18.13 17.88 -6.59
N VAL A 105 18.26 18.76 -7.60
CA VAL A 105 19.52 19.10 -8.25
C VAL A 105 20.57 19.66 -7.28
N ARG A 106 20.16 20.17 -6.11
CA ARG A 106 21.05 20.70 -5.07
C ARG A 106 21.66 19.60 -4.19
N VAL A 107 21.05 18.41 -4.19
CA VAL A 107 21.55 17.26 -3.44
C VAL A 107 22.65 16.59 -4.26
N THR A 108 23.66 16.05 -3.56
CA THR A 108 24.73 15.31 -4.22
C THR A 108 24.18 14.06 -4.89
N ASP A 109 24.72 13.71 -6.06
CA ASP A 109 24.45 12.46 -6.76
C ASP A 109 25.31 11.29 -6.23
N VAL A 110 26.05 11.51 -5.14
CA VAL A 110 26.84 10.48 -4.47
C VAL A 110 25.90 9.42 -3.91
N PRO A 111 26.10 8.13 -4.26
CA PRO A 111 25.28 7.05 -3.73
C PRO A 111 25.28 7.02 -2.20
N SER A 112 24.10 7.15 -1.62
CA SER A 112 23.84 6.93 -0.20
C SER A 112 22.75 5.89 -0.06
N ARG A 113 22.84 5.04 0.97
CA ARG A 113 21.84 3.98 1.17
C ARG A 113 20.66 4.54 1.95
N MET A 114 19.45 4.41 1.39
CA MET A 114 18.22 4.64 2.15
C MET A 114 18.18 3.64 3.30
N ARG A 115 17.83 4.11 4.50
CA ARG A 115 17.63 3.27 5.69
C ARG A 115 16.23 3.46 6.22
N LEU A 116 15.50 2.36 6.40
CA LEU A 116 14.16 2.37 6.98
C LEU A 116 14.23 2.33 8.52
N SER A 117 13.35 3.09 9.18
CA SER A 117 13.10 2.95 10.61
C SER A 117 12.38 1.63 10.91
N PRO A 118 12.38 1.15 12.17
CA PRO A 118 11.59 -0.03 12.57
C PRO A 118 10.09 0.08 12.23
N GLU A 119 9.52 1.27 12.39
CA GLU A 119 8.11 1.55 12.09
C GLU A 119 7.85 1.51 10.58
N GLN A 120 8.78 2.04 9.79
CA GLN A 120 8.70 1.98 8.33
C GLN A 120 8.83 0.54 7.83
N TRP A 121 9.71 -0.27 8.41
CA TRP A 121 9.80 -1.70 8.13
C TRP A 121 8.49 -2.42 8.39
N THR A 122 7.88 -2.18 9.55
CA THR A 122 6.60 -2.79 9.91
C THR A 122 5.50 -2.41 8.91
N THR A 123 5.51 -1.16 8.44
CA THR A 123 4.56 -0.68 7.42
C THR A 123 4.84 -1.29 6.04
N LEU A 124 6.11 -1.40 5.63
CA LEU A 124 6.51 -2.03 4.38
C LEU A 124 6.05 -3.48 4.30
N LEU A 125 6.21 -4.24 5.39
CA LEU A 125 5.74 -5.63 5.47
C LEU A 125 4.21 -5.76 5.32
N ARG A 126 3.45 -4.71 5.66
CA ARG A 126 1.99 -4.64 5.47
C ARG A 126 1.55 -4.24 4.06
N PHE A 127 2.47 -3.84 3.16
CA PHE A 127 2.10 -3.42 1.80
C PHE A 127 1.29 -4.48 1.04
N GLY A 128 1.56 -5.77 1.26
CA GLY A 128 0.77 -6.84 0.64
C GLY A 128 -0.69 -6.85 1.08
N GLU A 129 -0.96 -6.57 2.35
CA GLU A 129 -2.32 -6.49 2.90
C GLU A 129 -3.03 -5.22 2.47
N ILE A 130 -2.32 -4.09 2.46
CA ILE A 130 -2.84 -2.80 1.96
C ILE A 130 -3.29 -2.96 0.50
N ASN A 131 -2.42 -3.48 -0.38
CA ASN A 131 -2.73 -3.68 -1.80
C ASN A 131 -3.90 -4.65 -2.02
N GLN A 132 -3.98 -5.73 -1.24
CA GLN A 132 -5.13 -6.65 -1.33
C GLN A 132 -6.42 -5.97 -0.88
N THR A 133 -6.36 -5.15 0.18
CA THR A 133 -7.52 -4.45 0.71
C THR A 133 -8.03 -3.40 -0.27
N LEU A 134 -7.13 -2.62 -0.88
CA LEU A 134 -7.46 -1.68 -1.95
C LEU A 134 -8.15 -2.36 -3.14
N MET A 135 -7.64 -3.52 -3.57
CA MET A 135 -8.24 -4.30 -4.64
C MET A 135 -9.66 -4.81 -4.30
N LEU A 136 -9.92 -5.18 -3.05
CA LEU A 136 -11.26 -5.59 -2.62
C LEU A 136 -12.20 -4.39 -2.51
N LEU A 137 -11.70 -3.25 -2.01
CA LEU A 137 -12.46 -2.01 -1.93
C LEU A 137 -12.85 -1.46 -3.30
N SER A 138 -11.99 -1.55 -4.32
CA SER A 138 -12.33 -1.08 -5.67
C SER A 138 -13.51 -1.83 -6.28
N ARG A 139 -13.80 -3.06 -5.82
CA ARG A 139 -14.97 -3.85 -6.20
C ARG A 139 -16.20 -3.54 -5.34
N ALA A 140 -15.99 -3.41 -4.03
CA ALA A 140 -17.07 -3.27 -3.05
C ALA A 140 -17.54 -1.82 -2.82
N ALA A 141 -16.73 -0.84 -3.23
CA ALA A 141 -16.98 0.60 -3.13
C ALA A 141 -16.25 1.32 -4.29
N PRO A 142 -16.74 1.20 -5.54
CA PRO A 142 -16.05 1.72 -6.72
C PRO A 142 -15.90 3.25 -6.73
N ASP A 143 -16.76 3.96 -6.00
CA ASP A 143 -16.70 5.43 -5.87
C ASP A 143 -15.63 5.90 -4.86
N LEU A 144 -14.98 4.97 -4.15
CA LEU A 144 -13.93 5.31 -3.19
C LEU A 144 -12.65 5.72 -3.92
N VAL A 145 -12.16 6.93 -3.61
CA VAL A 145 -10.90 7.44 -4.16
C VAL A 145 -9.73 6.63 -3.62
N ASP A 146 -9.02 5.94 -4.52
CA ASP A 146 -7.78 5.22 -4.21
C ASP A 146 -6.58 6.17 -4.23
N ASP A 147 -6.30 6.81 -3.10
CA ASP A 147 -5.17 7.72 -2.90
C ASP A 147 -4.25 7.31 -1.73
N ALA A 148 -3.18 8.10 -1.53
CA ALA A 148 -2.24 7.87 -0.43
C ALA A 148 -2.91 7.98 0.96
N SER A 149 -3.94 8.82 1.12
CA SER A 149 -4.65 8.98 2.39
C SER A 149 -5.44 7.72 2.74
N LEU A 150 -6.10 7.10 1.76
CA LEU A 150 -6.76 5.81 1.94
C LEU A 150 -5.75 4.72 2.34
N ALA A 151 -4.61 4.62 1.64
CA ALA A 151 -3.57 3.64 1.96
C ALA A 151 -3.02 3.83 3.40
N GLN A 152 -2.82 5.07 3.85
CA GLN A 152 -2.39 5.39 5.21
C GLN A 152 -3.44 5.01 6.25
N ARG A 153 -4.73 5.28 6.00
CA ARG A 153 -5.83 4.84 6.87
C ARG A 153 -5.91 3.32 6.96
N LEU A 154 -5.73 2.61 5.85
CA LEU A 154 -5.66 1.15 5.82
C LEU A 154 -4.49 0.62 6.63
N ASN A 155 -3.30 1.22 6.52
CA ASN A 155 -2.15 0.83 7.36
C ASN A 155 -2.46 0.95 8.85
N ALA A 156 -3.13 2.03 9.27
CA ALA A 156 -3.55 2.21 10.67
C ALA A 156 -4.57 1.15 11.10
N LEU A 157 -5.62 0.91 10.31
CA LEU A 157 -6.65 -0.09 10.62
C LEU A 157 -6.09 -1.52 10.69
N LEU A 158 -5.19 -1.89 9.77
CA LEU A 158 -4.51 -3.19 9.79
C LEU A 158 -3.58 -3.32 10.99
N ALA A 159 -2.92 -2.22 11.40
CA ALA A 159 -2.12 -2.18 12.61
C ALA A 159 -2.99 -2.36 13.87
N ASP A 160 -4.15 -1.72 13.95
CA ASP A 160 -5.09 -1.85 15.08
C ASP A 160 -5.66 -3.27 15.18
N ALA A 161 -6.06 -3.85 14.04
CA ALA A 161 -6.54 -5.23 13.95
C ALA A 161 -5.53 -6.22 14.58
N TRP A 162 -4.24 -6.04 14.30
CA TRP A 162 -3.17 -6.87 14.89
C TRP A 162 -2.85 -6.48 16.36
N ASN A 163 -2.62 -5.20 16.62
CA ASN A 163 -2.04 -4.72 17.88
C ASN A 163 -3.06 -4.61 19.03
N ILE A 164 -4.32 -4.35 18.72
CA ILE A 164 -5.39 -4.15 19.70
C ILE A 164 -6.27 -5.40 19.75
N HIS A 165 -6.69 -5.89 18.58
CA HIS A 165 -7.66 -6.98 18.48
C HIS A 165 -7.03 -8.36 18.33
N ARG A 166 -5.70 -8.45 18.17
CA ARG A 166 -4.95 -9.71 18.05
C ARG A 166 -5.44 -10.60 16.90
N LEU A 167 -5.97 -9.99 15.83
CA LEU A 167 -6.39 -10.70 14.62
C LEU A 167 -5.14 -11.21 13.88
N THR A 168 -4.80 -12.48 14.09
CA THR A 168 -3.60 -13.11 13.52
C THR A 168 -3.82 -13.60 12.09
N ASP A 169 -5.06 -13.93 11.72
CA ASP A 169 -5.42 -14.25 10.33
C ASP A 169 -5.41 -12.98 9.45
N ARG A 170 -4.89 -13.11 8.24
CA ARG A 170 -4.82 -12.02 7.26
C ARG A 170 -6.20 -11.60 6.79
N SER A 171 -7.09 -12.55 6.52
CA SER A 171 -8.47 -12.32 6.06
C SER A 171 -9.26 -11.54 7.11
N ASP A 172 -9.06 -11.86 8.39
CA ASP A 172 -9.68 -11.15 9.52
C ASP A 172 -9.26 -9.67 9.56
N ARG A 173 -7.95 -9.39 9.41
CA ARG A 173 -7.44 -8.01 9.38
C ARG A 173 -7.99 -7.23 8.19
N ILE A 174 -8.05 -7.87 7.03
CA ILE A 174 -8.58 -7.25 5.81
C ILE A 174 -10.07 -6.94 5.97
N LEU A 175 -10.87 -7.89 6.48
CA LEU A 175 -12.29 -7.67 6.73
C LEU A 175 -12.51 -6.53 7.72
N TYR A 176 -11.76 -6.51 8.82
CA TYR A 176 -11.78 -5.42 9.80
C TYR A 176 -11.54 -4.06 9.11
N ALA A 177 -10.49 -3.94 8.30
CA ALA A 177 -10.19 -2.69 7.60
C ALA A 177 -11.28 -2.30 6.59
N ILE A 178 -11.82 -3.26 5.82
CA ILE A 178 -12.89 -3.02 4.84
C ILE A 178 -14.15 -2.49 5.53
N GLN A 179 -14.57 -3.09 6.65
CA GLN A 179 -15.75 -2.67 7.38
C GLN A 179 -15.62 -1.22 7.87
N ALA A 180 -14.45 -0.85 8.41
CA ALA A 180 -14.21 0.52 8.89
C ALA A 180 -14.18 1.55 7.76
N ILE A 181 -13.64 1.18 6.59
CA ILE A 181 -13.59 2.09 5.43
C ILE A 181 -14.96 2.24 4.75
N ARG A 182 -15.70 1.15 4.54
CA ARG A 182 -16.97 1.18 3.79
C ARG A 182 -18.12 1.79 4.58
N PHE A 183 -18.18 1.56 5.90
CA PHE A 183 -19.36 1.87 6.69
C PHE A 183 -19.15 3.01 7.67
N HIS A 184 -18.21 2.85 8.61
CA HIS A 184 -17.94 3.89 9.60
C HIS A 184 -16.54 3.72 10.22
N PRO A 185 -15.71 4.78 10.35
CA PRO A 185 -14.34 4.67 10.86
C PRO A 185 -14.22 4.08 12.26
N ARG A 186 -15.30 4.16 13.06
CA ARG A 186 -15.39 3.62 14.41
C ARG A 186 -16.35 2.45 14.54
N ILE A 187 -16.73 1.79 13.44
CA ILE A 187 -17.74 0.72 13.42
C ILE A 187 -17.47 -0.36 14.48
N HIS A 188 -16.19 -0.65 14.75
CA HIS A 188 -15.75 -1.64 15.73
C HIS A 188 -15.91 -1.21 17.20
N ASP A 189 -16.30 0.04 17.47
CA ASP A 189 -16.70 0.49 18.80
C ASP A 189 -18.14 0.09 19.15
N HIS A 190 -18.96 -0.25 18.13
CA HIS A 190 -20.33 -0.66 18.34
C HIS A 190 -20.40 -1.95 19.19
N PRO A 191 -21.32 -2.06 20.17
CA PRO A 191 -21.40 -3.23 21.05
C PRO A 191 -21.49 -4.56 20.30
N GLU A 192 -22.22 -4.60 19.19
CA GLU A 192 -22.37 -5.80 18.36
C GLU A 192 -21.05 -6.25 17.72
N MET A 193 -20.28 -5.30 17.17
CA MET A 193 -18.98 -5.55 16.55
C MET A 193 -17.92 -5.90 17.60
N ARG A 194 -17.92 -5.19 18.74
CA ARG A 194 -17.04 -5.49 19.88
C ARG A 194 -17.25 -6.90 20.41
N ARG A 195 -18.50 -7.39 20.43
CA ARG A 195 -18.81 -8.74 20.86
C ARG A 195 -18.16 -9.76 19.91
N ARG A 196 -18.29 -9.59 18.59
CA ARG A 196 -17.67 -10.48 17.58
C ARG A 196 -16.14 -10.49 17.67
N LEU A 197 -15.53 -9.33 17.89
CA LEU A 197 -14.07 -9.19 18.09
C LEU A 197 -13.55 -9.82 19.38
N ARG A 198 -14.37 -9.86 20.44
CA ARG A 198 -13.97 -10.36 21.77
C ARG A 198 -14.31 -11.82 22.01
N GLN A 199 -15.13 -12.43 21.15
CA GLN A 199 -15.44 -13.84 21.29
C GLN A 199 -14.12 -14.64 21.33
N PRO A 200 -13.92 -15.51 22.33
CA PRO A 200 -12.77 -16.39 22.36
C PRO A 200 -12.69 -17.15 21.04
N HIS A 201 -11.47 -17.44 20.58
CA HIS A 201 -11.27 -18.49 19.59
C HIS A 201 -11.58 -19.85 20.25
N ASP A 202 -12.84 -20.10 20.57
CA ASP A 202 -13.34 -21.44 20.83
C ASP A 202 -13.70 -22.05 19.47
N ASP A 203 -13.12 -23.22 19.17
CA ASP A 203 -13.34 -24.05 17.98
C ASP A 203 -13.08 -23.39 16.61
N ASP A 204 -11.84 -23.03 16.29
CA ASP A 204 -11.38 -22.66 14.92
C ASP A 204 -12.08 -21.45 14.25
N SER A 205 -13.04 -20.80 14.91
CA SER A 205 -13.78 -19.68 14.31
C SER A 205 -12.93 -18.40 14.25
N SER A 206 -12.72 -17.90 13.04
CA SER A 206 -12.07 -16.63 12.74
C SER A 206 -13.01 -15.44 12.97
N TYR A 207 -12.47 -14.22 12.96
CA TYR A 207 -13.33 -13.02 13.00
C TYR A 207 -14.24 -12.94 11.77
N ALA A 208 -13.74 -13.36 10.60
CA ALA A 208 -14.52 -13.44 9.38
C ALA A 208 -15.71 -14.39 9.52
N ASP A 209 -15.52 -15.59 10.08
CA ASP A 209 -16.61 -16.55 10.27
C ASP A 209 -17.73 -15.99 11.16
N ARG A 210 -17.36 -15.22 12.19
CA ARG A 210 -18.32 -14.59 13.12
C ARG A 210 -19.07 -13.41 12.52
N CYS A 211 -18.61 -12.92 11.36
CA CYS A 211 -19.21 -11.82 10.61
C CYS A 211 -19.89 -12.31 9.32
N ASP A 212 -19.95 -13.62 9.05
CA ASP A 212 -20.53 -14.16 7.82
C ASP A 212 -22.04 -13.85 7.69
N ASP A 213 -22.71 -13.64 8.82
CA ASP A 213 -24.12 -13.19 8.88
C ASP A 213 -24.31 -11.70 8.58
N LEU A 214 -23.23 -10.91 8.50
CA LEU A 214 -23.30 -9.46 8.32
C LEU A 214 -23.31 -9.07 6.85
N ASP A 215 -24.50 -8.80 6.33
CA ASP A 215 -24.67 -8.15 5.03
C ASP A 215 -24.58 -6.61 5.12
N ASP A 216 -24.55 -5.96 3.96
CA ASP A 216 -24.47 -4.49 3.86
C ASP A 216 -25.66 -3.80 4.55
N ALA A 217 -26.85 -4.41 4.56
CA ALA A 217 -28.03 -3.86 5.24
C ALA A 217 -27.87 -3.89 6.76
N THR A 218 -27.35 -4.98 7.31
CA THR A 218 -27.05 -5.13 8.74
C THR A 218 -25.96 -4.15 9.17
N MET A 219 -24.92 -4.00 8.35
CA MET A 219 -23.86 -3.02 8.59
C MET A 219 -24.39 -1.59 8.56
N GLN A 220 -25.30 -1.25 7.64
CA GLN A 220 -25.93 0.07 7.60
C GLN A 220 -26.79 0.36 8.83
N ARG A 221 -27.54 -0.63 9.33
CA ARG A 221 -28.28 -0.51 10.60
C ARG A 221 -27.35 -0.15 11.76
N VAL A 222 -26.19 -0.82 11.85
CA VAL A 222 -25.18 -0.51 12.88
C VAL A 222 -24.69 0.93 12.74
N VAL A 223 -24.44 1.41 11.52
CA VAL A 223 -24.06 2.82 11.27
C VAL A 223 -25.15 3.79 11.73
N ASP A 224 -26.41 3.48 11.44
CA ASP A 224 -27.55 4.33 11.81
C ASP A 224 -27.70 4.43 13.33
N GLU A 225 -27.56 3.31 14.05
CA GLU A 225 -27.54 3.24 15.53
C GLU A 225 -26.38 4.06 16.13
N MET A 226 -25.22 4.06 15.48
CA MET A 226 -24.06 4.86 15.92
C MET A 226 -24.26 6.36 15.70
N ASN A 227 -24.90 6.76 14.59
CA ASN A 227 -25.16 8.17 14.27
C ASN A 227 -26.35 8.74 15.05
N HIS A 228 -27.29 7.87 15.45
CA HIS A 228 -28.45 8.20 16.25
C HIS A 228 -28.49 7.31 17.50
N PRO A 229 -27.60 7.55 18.48
CA PRO A 229 -27.68 6.84 19.76
C PRO A 229 -29.08 7.13 20.31
N TYR A 230 -29.92 6.10 20.39
CA TYR A 230 -31.32 6.25 20.72
C TYR A 230 -31.49 7.18 21.92
N LYS A 231 -32.34 8.20 21.78
CA LYS A 231 -32.90 8.95 22.90
C LYS A 231 -33.52 7.92 23.83
N GLU A 232 -32.97 7.75 25.02
CA GLU A 232 -33.61 6.95 26.07
C GLU A 232 -35.02 7.50 26.28
N HIS A 233 -36.02 6.70 25.92
CA HIS A 233 -37.38 6.91 26.40
C HIS A 233 -37.38 6.60 27.90
N VAL A 234 -37.59 7.66 28.68
CA VAL A 234 -37.97 7.65 30.10
C VAL A 234 -39.20 6.77 30.32
#